data_AF-I0R157-F1
#
_entry.id   AF-I0R157-F1
#
_cell.length_a   1.000
_cell.length_b   1.000
_cell.length_c   1.000
_cell.angle_alpha   90.00
_cell.angle_beta   90.00
_cell.angle_gamma   90.00
#
_symmetry.space_group_name_H-M   'P 1'
#
loop_
_entity.id
_entity.type
_entity.pdbx_description
1 polymer ?
#
loop_
_entity_poly.entity_id
_entity_poly.type
_entity_poly.pdbx_seq_one_letter_code
_entity_poly.pdbx_strand_id
1 'polypeptide(L)'
;MKSKKRVVGKNLSAVMKAASVVIFGTILHQSFLFDQFPIGSVLSLSLVLLVALQIRIASGFRSPNLFFAVVILGLLFLFSQGFWQDKMIPANQAGFIWSYGAAVVASVVAMWPRISAKQWRGASQTS
;
A
#
# COMPACT_ATOMS: atom_id res chain seq x y z
N MET A 1 -2.99 -26.59 -12.51
CA MET A 1 -4.10 -26.07 -11.65
C MET A 1 -3.65 -25.47 -10.31
N LYS A 2 -2.77 -26.12 -9.53
CA LYS A 2 -2.28 -25.60 -8.22
C LYS A 2 -1.65 -24.18 -8.26
N SER A 3 -0.89 -23.86 -9.31
CA SER A 3 -0.26 -22.54 -9.48
C SER A 3 -1.28 -21.39 -9.63
N LYS A 4 -2.31 -21.56 -10.48
CA LYS A 4 -3.39 -20.57 -10.64
C LYS A 4 -4.12 -20.29 -9.32
N LYS A 5 -4.45 -21.34 -8.54
CA LYS A 5 -5.08 -21.19 -7.22
C LYS A 5 -4.21 -20.39 -6.25
N ARG A 6 -2.88 -20.61 -6.24
CA ARG A 6 -1.92 -19.86 -5.43
C ARG A 6 -1.84 -18.38 -5.82
N VAL A 7 -1.89 -18.07 -7.13
CA VAL A 7 -1.89 -16.68 -7.63
C VAL A 7 -3.15 -15.95 -7.20
N VAL A 8 -4.32 -16.55 -7.43
CA VAL A 8 -5.62 -15.98 -7.02
C VAL A 8 -5.66 -15.74 -5.52
N GLY A 9 -5.25 -16.72 -4.71
CA GLY A 9 -5.22 -16.56 -3.25
C GLY A 9 -4.32 -15.43 -2.77
N LYS A 10 -3.14 -15.24 -3.38
CA LYS A 10 -2.24 -14.12 -3.03
C LYS A 10 -2.80 -12.77 -3.46
N ASN A 11 -3.42 -12.67 -4.63
CA ASN A 11 -4.05 -11.44 -5.07
C ASN A 11 -5.24 -11.08 -4.16
N LEU A 12 -6.10 -12.04 -3.83
CA LEU A 12 -7.22 -11.82 -2.92
C LEU A 12 -6.74 -11.39 -1.53
N SER A 13 -5.70 -12.03 -1.00
CA SER A 13 -5.07 -11.60 0.27
C SER A 13 -4.54 -10.17 0.19
N ALA A 14 -3.95 -9.77 -0.94
CA ALA A 14 -3.47 -8.40 -1.15
C ALA A 14 -4.62 -7.38 -1.19
N VAL A 15 -5.75 -7.71 -1.82
CA VAL A 15 -6.97 -6.88 -1.83
C VAL A 15 -7.48 -6.69 -0.39
N MET A 16 -7.61 -7.76 0.38
CA MET A 16 -8.08 -7.67 1.76
C MET A 16 -7.15 -6.83 2.63
N LYS A 17 -5.82 -7.02 2.49
CA LYS A 17 -4.82 -6.20 3.17
C LYS A 17 -4.93 -4.73 2.79
N ALA A 18 -5.10 -4.41 1.50
CA ALA A 18 -5.28 -3.04 1.04
C ALA A 18 -6.51 -2.40 1.67
N ALA A 19 -7.65 -3.09 1.68
CA ALA A 19 -8.87 -2.61 2.31
C ALA A 19 -8.67 -2.33 3.80
N SER A 20 -8.08 -3.28 4.56
CA SER A 20 -7.78 -3.07 5.98
C SER A 20 -6.89 -1.85 6.21
N VAL A 21 -5.79 -1.74 5.47
CA VAL A 21 -4.84 -0.63 5.61
C VAL A 21 -5.50 0.71 5.31
N VAL A 22 -6.31 0.80 4.25
CA VAL A 22 -6.99 2.05 3.91
C VAL A 22 -8.02 2.44 4.97
N ILE A 23 -8.79 1.47 5.49
CA ILE A 23 -9.77 1.73 6.55
C ILE A 23 -9.07 2.25 7.82
N PHE A 24 -8.07 1.54 8.32
CA PHE A 24 -7.35 1.95 9.53
C PHE A 24 -6.61 3.27 9.34
N GLY A 25 -5.95 3.45 8.20
CA GLY A 25 -5.25 4.71 7.93
C GLY A 25 -6.21 5.90 7.83
N THR A 26 -7.40 5.70 7.24
CA THR A 26 -8.41 6.76 7.19
C THR A 26 -8.95 7.13 8.58
N ILE A 27 -9.06 6.17 9.49
CA ILE A 27 -9.42 6.45 10.89
C ILE A 27 -8.32 7.26 11.59
N LEU A 28 -7.05 6.91 11.35
CA LEU A 28 -5.92 7.45 12.11
C LEU A 28 -5.34 8.75 11.53
N HIS A 29 -5.47 9.03 10.23
CA HIS A 29 -4.61 10.00 9.54
C HIS A 29 -4.67 11.44 10.08
N GLN A 30 -5.77 11.82 10.72
CA GLN A 30 -5.97 13.15 11.33
C GLN A 30 -5.56 13.21 12.81
N SER A 31 -4.96 12.16 13.38
CA SER A 31 -4.48 12.18 14.76
C SER A 31 -3.18 12.97 14.89
N PHE A 32 -3.14 13.90 15.85
CA PHE A 32 -1.98 14.70 16.21
C PHE A 32 -1.54 14.38 17.65
N LEU A 33 -0.22 14.44 17.87
CA LEU A 33 0.39 14.40 19.19
C LEU A 33 0.82 15.82 19.56
N PHE A 34 0.38 16.30 20.73
CA PHE A 34 0.61 17.66 21.22
C PHE A 34 0.24 18.76 20.20
N ASP A 35 -0.81 18.53 19.40
CA ASP A 35 -1.32 19.41 18.34
C ASP A 35 -0.35 19.80 17.21
N GLN A 36 0.90 19.30 17.25
CA GLN A 36 1.96 19.69 16.32
C GLN A 36 2.45 18.52 15.47
N PHE A 37 2.52 17.32 16.05
CA PHE A 37 3.12 16.17 15.38
C PHE A 37 2.05 15.27 14.75
N PRO A 38 2.00 15.11 13.42
CA PRO A 38 0.95 14.36 12.72
C PRO A 38 1.18 12.84 12.81
N ILE A 39 1.17 12.30 14.03
CA ILE A 39 1.45 10.89 14.32
C ILE A 39 0.55 9.94 13.52
N GLY A 40 -0.71 10.33 13.32
CA GLY A 40 -1.69 9.57 12.55
C GLY A 40 -1.24 9.31 11.12
N SER A 41 -0.77 10.36 10.43
CA SER A 41 -0.25 10.25 9.07
C SER A 41 1.03 9.40 9.01
N VAL A 42 1.96 9.58 9.97
CA VAL A 42 3.20 8.79 10.05
C VAL A 42 2.90 7.30 10.22
N LEU A 43 2.00 6.95 11.14
CA LEU A 43 1.63 5.56 11.39
C LEU A 43 0.90 4.94 10.19
N SER A 44 -0.02 5.68 9.58
CA SER A 44 -0.79 5.21 8.44
C SER A 44 0.10 4.95 7.22
N LEU A 45 1.01 5.87 6.89
CA LEU A 45 1.97 5.69 5.79
C LEU A 45 2.97 4.56 6.08
N SER A 46 3.42 4.43 7.33
CA SER A 46 4.28 3.32 7.74
C SER A 46 3.57 1.98 7.57
N LEU A 47 2.28 1.89 7.90
CA LEU A 47 1.48 0.68 7.69
C LEU A 47 1.37 0.32 6.20
N VAL A 48 1.12 1.30 5.33
CA VAL A 48 1.11 1.10 3.87
C VAL A 48 2.46 0.55 3.40
N LEU A 49 3.56 1.18 3.82
CA LEU A 49 4.92 0.77 3.45
C LEU A 49 5.22 -0.67 3.90
N LEU A 50 5.01 -0.96 5.18
CA LEU A 50 5.31 -2.27 5.77
C LEU A 50 4.50 -3.39 5.12
N VAL A 51 3.21 -3.16 4.87
CA VAL A 51 2.34 -4.15 4.22
C VAL A 51 2.71 -4.32 2.76
N ALA A 52 3.00 -3.24 2.03
CA ALA A 52 3.45 -3.31 0.65
C ALA A 52 4.78 -4.08 0.53
N LEU A 53 5.72 -3.85 1.44
CA LEU A 53 7.00 -4.56 1.52
C LEU A 53 6.81 -6.04 1.88
N GLN A 54 5.93 -6.35 2.84
CA GLN A 54 5.57 -7.72 3.19
C GLN A 54 5.02 -8.49 1.98
N ILE A 55 4.07 -7.91 1.25
CA ILE A 55 3.53 -8.51 0.02
C ILE A 55 4.65 -8.68 -1.01
N ARG A 56 5.53 -7.68 -1.11
CA ARG A 56 6.62 -7.65 -2.08
C ARG A 56 7.62 -8.78 -1.87
N ILE A 57 8.03 -8.99 -0.63
CA ILE A 57 8.99 -10.02 -0.21
C ILE A 57 8.35 -11.41 -0.27
N ALA A 58 7.11 -11.56 0.22
CA ALA A 58 6.43 -12.85 0.29
C ALA A 58 5.91 -13.37 -1.07
N SER A 59 5.83 -12.51 -2.09
CA SER A 59 5.27 -12.87 -3.40
C SER A 59 6.37 -13.24 -4.40
N GLY A 60 6.18 -14.34 -5.14
CA GLY A 60 7.09 -14.78 -6.21
C GLY A 60 6.87 -14.10 -7.57
N PHE A 61 5.85 -13.26 -7.69
CA PHE A 61 5.42 -12.59 -8.93
C PHE A 61 4.80 -11.22 -8.61
N ARG A 62 4.71 -10.33 -9.62
CA ARG A 62 4.38 -8.91 -9.41
C ARG A 62 2.91 -8.61 -9.07
N SER A 63 1.97 -9.46 -9.50
CA SER A 63 0.53 -9.13 -9.43
C SER A 63 -0.01 -8.75 -8.05
N PRO A 64 0.37 -9.38 -6.92
CA PRO A 64 -0.25 -9.06 -5.63
C PRO A 64 0.04 -7.62 -5.19
N ASN A 65 1.25 -7.11 -5.47
CA ASN A 65 1.59 -5.72 -5.19
C ASN A 65 0.83 -4.73 -6.07
N LEU A 66 0.58 -5.09 -7.34
CA LEU A 66 -0.21 -4.26 -8.25
C LEU A 66 -1.66 -4.19 -7.78
N PHE A 67 -2.26 -5.32 -7.42
CA PHE A 67 -3.61 -5.35 -6.85
C PHE A 67 -3.69 -4.55 -5.55
N PHE A 68 -2.70 -4.67 -4.66
CA PHE A 68 -2.62 -3.87 -3.45
C PHE A 68 -2.65 -2.36 -3.76
N ALA A 69 -1.78 -1.89 -4.66
CA ALA A 69 -1.69 -0.49 -5.03
C ALA A 69 -2.97 0.04 -5.71
N VAL A 70 -3.54 -0.71 -6.67
CA VAL A 70 -4.77 -0.33 -7.37
C VAL A 70 -5.96 -0.25 -6.41
N VAL A 71 -6.10 -1.19 -5.47
CA VAL A 71 -7.17 -1.15 -4.47
C VAL A 71 -6.99 0.02 -3.51
N ILE A 72 -5.76 0.32 -3.07
CA ILE A 72 -5.48 1.52 -2.27
C ILE A 72 -5.92 2.78 -3.01
N LEU A 73 -5.51 2.95 -4.28
CA LEU A 73 -5.89 4.09 -5.10
C LEU A 73 -7.42 4.22 -5.24
N GLY A 74 -8.11 3.13 -5.54
CA GLY A 74 -9.56 3.11 -5.72
C GLY A 74 -10.32 3.46 -4.43
N LEU A 75 -9.90 2.91 -3.28
CA LEU A 75 -10.55 3.20 -2.01
C LEU A 75 -10.25 4.60 -1.50
N LEU A 76 -9.02 5.10 -1.64
CA LEU A 76 -8.69 6.48 -1.29
C LEU A 76 -9.48 7.47 -2.14
N PHE A 77 -9.60 7.20 -3.45
CA PHE A 77 -10.47 7.97 -4.33
C PHE A 77 -11.91 7.96 -3.81
N LEU A 78 -12.47 6.77 -3.53
CA LEU A 78 -13.83 6.62 -3.03
C LEU A 78 -14.06 7.40 -1.71
N PHE A 79 -13.14 7.29 -0.75
CA PHE A 79 -13.25 7.94 0.56
C PHE A 79 -13.00 9.46 0.53
N SER A 80 -12.43 9.97 -0.57
CA SER A 80 -12.28 11.41 -0.81
C SER A 80 -13.52 12.04 -1.44
N GLN A 81 -14.47 11.23 -1.91
CA GLN A 81 -15.71 11.74 -2.52
C GLN A 81 -16.69 12.26 -1.46
N GLY A 82 -17.47 13.27 -1.83
CA GLY A 82 -18.51 13.86 -0.99
C GLY A 82 -19.85 13.15 -1.11
N PHE A 83 -19.90 11.82 -1.02
CA PHE A 83 -21.17 11.07 -1.06
C PHE A 83 -22.03 11.29 0.20
N TRP A 84 -21.45 11.83 1.27
CA TRP A 84 -22.08 12.07 2.57
C TRP A 84 -21.92 13.53 3.00
N GLN A 85 -22.47 13.89 4.18
CA GLN A 85 -22.32 15.24 4.75
C GLN A 85 -20.84 15.60 4.99
N ASP A 86 -20.05 14.64 5.49
CA ASP A 86 -18.61 14.79 5.72
C ASP A 86 -17.79 13.81 4.88
N LYS A 87 -16.64 14.27 4.39
CA LYS A 87 -15.66 13.45 3.68
C LYS A 87 -14.82 12.69 4.69
N MET A 88 -14.64 11.38 4.48
CA MET A 88 -13.74 10.57 5.32
C MET A 88 -12.29 11.00 5.16
N ILE A 89 -11.93 11.51 3.98
CA ILE A 89 -10.64 12.16 3.71
C ILE A 89 -10.92 13.60 3.27
N PRO A 90 -10.90 14.57 4.20
CA PRO A 90 -11.14 15.97 3.88
C PRO A 90 -9.98 16.58 3.07
N ALA A 91 -10.28 17.60 2.27
CA ALA A 91 -9.29 18.31 1.45
C ALA A 91 -8.48 19.32 2.29
N ASN A 92 -7.76 18.81 3.29
CA ASN A 92 -6.83 19.55 4.13
C ASN A 92 -5.44 18.91 4.07
N GLN A 93 -4.46 19.50 4.78
CA GLN A 93 -3.08 19.03 4.74
C GLN A 93 -2.92 17.55 5.15
N ALA A 94 -3.57 17.12 6.24
CA ALA A 94 -3.50 15.74 6.71
C ALA A 94 -4.13 14.76 5.69
N GLY A 95 -5.29 15.13 5.11
CA GLY A 95 -5.95 14.35 4.07
C GLY A 95 -5.11 14.21 2.80
N PHE A 96 -4.39 15.27 2.40
CA PHE A 96 -3.47 15.22 1.26
C PHE A 96 -2.24 14.37 1.53
N ILE A 97 -1.62 14.50 2.71
CA ILE A 97 -0.48 13.64 3.11
C ILE A 97 -0.91 12.17 3.10
N TRP A 98 -2.09 11.87 3.62
CA TRP A 98 -2.60 10.51 3.65
C TRP A 98 -2.88 9.96 2.25
N SER A 99 -3.73 10.63 1.48
CA SER A 99 -4.18 10.15 0.18
C SER A 99 -3.05 10.05 -0.85
N TYR A 100 -2.32 11.15 -1.07
CA TYR A 100 -1.22 11.16 -2.04
C TYR A 100 -0.01 10.38 -1.55
N GLY A 101 0.32 10.48 -0.25
CA GLY A 101 1.43 9.73 0.33
C GLY A 101 1.22 8.21 0.22
N ALA A 102 0.04 7.72 0.58
CA ALA A 102 -0.27 6.30 0.49
C ALA A 102 -0.26 5.79 -0.97
N ALA A 103 -0.81 6.59 -1.90
CA ALA A 103 -0.78 6.30 -3.32
C ALA A 103 0.65 6.17 -3.86
N VAL A 104 1.53 7.12 -3.53
CA VAL A 104 2.94 7.11 -3.93
C VAL A 104 3.66 5.91 -3.32
N VAL A 105 3.56 5.70 -2.01
CA VAL A 105 4.24 4.61 -1.31
C VAL A 105 3.84 3.25 -1.89
N ALA A 106 2.54 2.99 -2.04
CA ALA A 106 2.06 1.71 -2.58
C ALA A 106 2.54 1.49 -4.02
N SER A 107 2.51 2.53 -4.85
CA SER A 107 2.92 2.46 -6.26
C SER A 107 4.42 2.23 -6.41
N VAL A 108 5.25 2.97 -5.66
CA VAL A 108 6.72 2.82 -5.67
C VAL A 108 7.13 1.40 -5.30
N VAL A 109 6.56 0.84 -4.21
CA VAL A 109 6.89 -0.52 -3.78
C VAL A 109 6.40 -1.56 -4.80
N ALA A 110 5.26 -1.32 -5.44
CA ALA A 110 4.77 -2.18 -6.51
C ALA A 110 5.69 -2.18 -7.74
N MET A 111 6.25 -1.02 -8.09
CA MET A 111 7.16 -0.83 -9.23
C MET A 111 8.60 -1.24 -8.96
N TRP A 112 8.99 -1.42 -7.69
CA TRP A 112 10.35 -1.79 -7.31
C TRP A 112 10.89 -2.97 -8.17
N PRO A 113 12.19 -3.07 -8.46
CA PRO A 113 12.77 -4.24 -9.13
C PRO A 113 12.87 -5.45 -8.18
N ARG A 114 12.78 -6.68 -8.69
CA ARG A 114 12.99 -7.87 -7.84
C ARG A 114 14.47 -8.14 -7.79
N ILE A 115 15.05 -8.19 -6.59
CA ILE A 115 16.43 -8.61 -6.42
C ILE A 115 16.40 -10.13 -6.28
N SER A 116 16.69 -10.87 -7.36
CA SER A 116 16.78 -12.32 -7.33
C SER A 116 18.21 -12.76 -7.03
N ALA A 117 18.40 -13.67 -6.07
CA ALA A 117 19.69 -14.33 -5.85
C ALA A 117 20.23 -15.05 -7.11
N LYS A 118 19.35 -15.35 -8.08
CA LYS A 118 19.73 -15.90 -9.39
C LYS A 118 20.35 -14.85 -10.32
N GLN A 119 19.89 -13.59 -10.24
CA GLN A 119 20.51 -12.47 -10.97
C GLN A 119 21.90 -12.15 -10.40
N TRP A 120 22.08 -12.26 -9.08
CA TRP A 120 23.38 -12.07 -8.44
C TRP A 120 24.38 -13.19 -8.73
N ARG A 121 23.95 -14.46 -8.70
CA ARG A 121 24.83 -15.60 -9.00
C ARG A 121 25.23 -15.73 -10.48
N GLY A 122 24.40 -15.24 -11.40
CA GLY A 122 24.78 -15.17 -12.82
C GLY A 122 25.90 -14.18 -13.08
N ALA A 123 25.96 -13.08 -12.33
CA ALA A 123 27.00 -12.06 -12.46
C ALA A 123 28.36 -12.49 -11.87
N SER A 124 28.38 -13.42 -10.92
CA SER A 124 29.62 -13.92 -10.29
C SER A 124 30.25 -15.12 -11.02
N GLN A 125 29.57 -15.73 -12.00
CA GLN A 125 30.11 -16.86 -12.77
C GLN A 125 30.76 -16.43 -14.10
N THR A 126 30.65 -15.15 -14.46
CA THR A 126 31.25 -14.56 -15.66
C THR A 126 32.53 -13.77 -15.37
N SER A 127 33.08 -13.88 -14.16
CA SER A 127 34.29 -13.18 -13.71
C SER A 127 35.38 -14.17 -13.33
#